data_AF-A0A535J5Q9-F1
#
_entry.id   AF-A0A535J5Q9-F1
#
_cell.length_a   1.000
_cell.length_b   1.000
_cell.length_c   1.000
_cell.angle_alpha   90.00
_cell.angle_beta   90.00
_cell.angle_gamma   90.00
#
_symmetry.space_group_name_H-M   'P 1'
#
loop_
_entity.id
_entity.type
_entity.pdbx_description
1 polymer ?
#
loop_
_entity_poly.entity_id
_entity_poly.type
_entity_poly.pdbx_seq_one_letter_code
_entity_poly.pdbx_strand_id
1 'polypeptide(L)'
;TAQPSVVLGSPDITPQPSQPDASASPSAEPSASPQGTTIVRAYFFLAGPTGSAGVVPVLREIPATTGVTKAAMTALLAGPNSREAAATPAISTTVPAGTQLLGLTITNGVATVDLSREFESGGGSASVLGRLAQVVYTLTQFPSVKSVLFEVEGREVHAFGGEGAVLDGPVGRSDYASVLPNIFVDRPAWGAALGNPGRVTGNADVFEATFRITLLDGNGKQLVDQQAMATCGTGCRGTFDVTIHYDVSKAQYGTLRVWDGSAKDGSPQDVREYPVWLTPAS
;
A
#
# COMPACT_ATOMS: atom_id res chain seq x y z
N THR A 1 11.36 -9.33 -20.33
CA THR A 1 10.42 -8.76 -19.34
C THR A 1 10.80 -7.31 -19.14
N ALA A 2 9.86 -6.37 -19.30
CA ALA A 2 10.16 -4.94 -19.19
C ALA A 2 10.64 -4.59 -17.77
N GLN A 3 11.73 -3.83 -17.68
CA GLN A 3 12.25 -3.26 -16.44
C GLN A 3 11.19 -2.31 -15.87
N PRO A 4 10.75 -2.45 -14.61
CA PRO A 4 9.86 -1.48 -14.01
C PRO A 4 10.58 -0.13 -13.92
N SER A 5 9.88 0.96 -14.22
CA SER A 5 10.39 2.33 -14.17
C SER A 5 11.11 2.56 -12.83
N VAL A 6 12.44 2.69 -12.88
CA VAL A 6 13.31 2.93 -11.73
C VAL A 6 13.20 4.41 -11.35
N VAL A 7 12.04 4.81 -10.83
CA VAL A 7 11.99 6.01 -10.00
C VAL A 7 12.34 5.52 -8.60
N LEU A 8 13.62 5.70 -8.25
CA LEU A 8 14.14 5.58 -6.89
C LEU A 8 13.11 6.14 -5.92
N GLY A 9 12.71 5.33 -4.95
CA GLY A 9 11.60 5.64 -4.05
C GLY A 9 11.69 7.07 -3.55
N SER A 10 10.70 7.89 -3.88
CA SER A 10 10.61 9.24 -3.34
C SER A 10 10.44 9.14 -1.82
N PRO A 11 11.37 9.69 -1.02
CA PRO A 11 11.01 10.15 0.31
C PRO A 11 10.03 11.32 0.14
N ASP A 12 9.20 11.54 1.15
CA ASP A 12 8.24 12.64 1.26
C ASP A 12 8.64 13.92 0.50
N ILE A 13 7.83 14.35 -0.46
CA ILE A 13 7.95 15.71 -1.01
C ILE A 13 6.98 16.60 -0.24
N THR A 14 7.52 17.23 0.81
CA THR A 14 6.96 18.46 1.38
C THR A 14 7.70 19.64 0.74
N PRO A 15 7.03 20.60 0.07
CA PRO A 15 7.71 21.81 -0.39
C PRO A 15 7.93 22.79 0.78
N GLN A 16 9.18 23.24 0.95
CA GLN A 16 9.56 24.35 1.83
C GLN A 16 9.38 25.69 1.09
N PRO A 17 8.91 26.78 1.75
CA PRO A 17 8.64 28.04 1.08
C PRO A 17 9.91 28.91 0.97
N SER A 18 10.12 29.49 -0.22
CA SER A 18 11.05 30.61 -0.42
C SER A 18 10.23 31.89 -0.60
N GLN A 19 10.49 32.88 0.25
CA GLN A 19 9.91 34.23 0.21
C GLN A 19 10.57 35.14 -0.87
N PRO A 20 9.98 36.32 -1.17
CA PRO A 20 9.80 36.82 -2.53
C PRO A 20 10.78 37.93 -2.93
N ASP A 21 10.91 38.17 -4.24
CA ASP A 21 11.04 39.55 -4.72
C ASP A 21 10.52 39.78 -6.16
N ALA A 22 9.77 40.89 -6.28
CA ALA A 22 9.49 41.78 -7.41
C ALA A 22 8.98 41.27 -8.78
N SER A 23 7.66 41.43 -8.96
CA SER A 23 6.94 42.17 -10.03
C SER A 23 7.42 42.10 -11.50
N ALA A 24 6.70 41.30 -12.30
CA ALA A 24 6.28 41.66 -13.66
C ALA A 24 5.06 40.83 -14.12
N SER A 25 4.06 41.49 -14.70
CA SER A 25 2.93 40.89 -15.43
C SER A 25 2.84 41.65 -16.77
N PRO A 26 2.59 40.99 -17.93
CA PRO A 26 1.28 40.40 -18.20
C PRO A 26 1.26 39.02 -18.90
N SER A 27 0.22 38.25 -18.55
CA SER A 27 -0.62 37.43 -19.44
C SER A 27 0.02 36.59 -20.56
N ALA A 28 0.36 35.35 -20.22
CA ALA A 28 0.02 34.16 -21.01
C ALA A 28 -0.09 33.03 -19.99
N GLU A 29 -1.24 32.38 -19.88
CA GLU A 29 -1.43 31.24 -18.98
C GLU A 29 -1.02 29.96 -19.72
N PRO A 30 0.14 29.34 -19.42
CA PRO A 30 0.39 28.00 -19.87
C PRO A 30 -0.31 27.08 -18.86
N SER A 31 -1.49 26.58 -19.21
CA SER A 31 -1.94 25.29 -18.67
C SER A 31 -1.02 24.21 -19.21
N ALA A 32 0.20 24.15 -18.71
CA ALA A 32 1.10 23.04 -18.95
C ALA A 32 0.58 21.87 -18.10
N SER A 33 -0.19 20.97 -18.71
CA SER A 33 -0.42 19.64 -18.15
C SER A 33 0.96 19.06 -17.78
N PRO A 34 1.14 18.52 -16.57
CA PRO A 34 2.44 17.99 -16.17
C PRO A 34 2.89 16.92 -17.18
N GLN A 35 4.05 17.13 -17.79
CA GLN A 35 4.63 16.22 -18.77
C GLN A 35 5.35 15.08 -18.03
N GLY A 36 5.11 13.84 -18.46
CA GLY A 36 5.72 12.64 -17.87
C GLY A 36 4.72 11.76 -17.13
N THR A 37 5.25 10.81 -16.35
CA THR A 37 4.48 9.88 -15.53
C THR A 37 4.73 10.13 -14.03
N THR A 38 3.78 9.74 -13.21
CA THR A 38 3.92 9.69 -11.76
C THR A 38 3.49 8.32 -11.25
N ILE A 39 3.96 7.96 -10.06
CA ILE A 39 3.63 6.69 -9.42
C ILE A 39 2.63 6.95 -8.30
N VAL A 40 1.52 6.21 -8.33
CA VAL A 40 0.57 6.12 -7.21
C VAL A 40 0.55 4.70 -6.66
N ARG A 41 0.19 4.56 -5.38
CA ARG A 41 0.00 3.26 -4.75
C ARG A 41 -1.47 2.99 -4.55
N ALA A 42 -1.89 1.75 -4.82
CA ALA A 42 -3.20 1.25 -4.48
C ALA A 42 -3.05 0.01 -3.59
N TYR A 43 -4.03 -0.26 -2.75
CA TYR A 43 -3.99 -1.39 -1.82
C TYR A 43 -5.07 -2.41 -2.19
N PHE A 44 -4.64 -3.66 -2.39
CA PHE A 44 -5.46 -4.80 -2.77
C PHE A 44 -5.34 -5.90 -1.72
N PHE A 45 -5.83 -7.11 -2.01
CA PHE A 45 -5.64 -8.29 -1.17
C PHE A 45 -4.72 -9.30 -1.83
N LEU A 46 -3.77 -9.84 -1.07
CA LEU A 46 -2.99 -11.01 -1.46
C LEU A 46 -3.60 -12.24 -0.78
N ALA A 47 -3.91 -13.26 -1.57
CA ALA A 47 -4.36 -14.55 -1.06
C ALA A 47 -3.23 -15.27 -0.29
N GLY A 48 -3.59 -16.15 0.63
CA GLY A 48 -2.63 -16.93 1.41
C GLY A 48 -3.31 -17.67 2.57
N PRO A 49 -2.55 -18.47 3.34
CA PRO A 49 -3.02 -18.99 4.61
C PRO A 49 -3.26 -17.87 5.62
N THR A 50 -4.05 -18.18 6.66
CA THR A 50 -4.26 -17.31 7.83
C THR A 50 -2.92 -16.80 8.36
N GLY A 51 -2.86 -15.53 8.75
CA GLY A 51 -1.64 -14.85 9.21
C GLY A 51 -0.77 -14.26 8.09
N SER A 52 -0.85 -14.77 6.86
CA SER A 52 -0.09 -14.23 5.69
C SER A 52 -0.96 -13.57 4.62
N ALA A 53 -2.23 -13.98 4.52
CA ALA A 53 -3.22 -13.30 3.67
C ALA A 53 -3.55 -11.91 4.20
N GLY A 54 -3.93 -10.99 3.31
CA GLY A 54 -4.41 -9.67 3.71
C GLY A 54 -3.97 -8.57 2.76
N VAL A 55 -4.10 -7.33 3.22
CA VAL A 55 -3.80 -6.13 2.40
C VAL A 55 -2.39 -6.20 1.79
N VAL A 56 -2.25 -5.77 0.53
CA VAL A 56 -0.98 -5.67 -0.20
C VAL A 56 -0.91 -4.36 -0.99
N PRO A 57 0.17 -3.57 -0.87
CA PRO A 57 0.36 -2.40 -1.72
C PRO A 57 0.88 -2.80 -3.10
N VAL A 58 0.36 -2.16 -4.14
CA VAL A 58 0.88 -2.22 -5.52
C VAL A 58 1.11 -0.81 -6.06
N LEU A 59 2.05 -0.66 -6.98
CA LEU A 59 2.31 0.61 -7.66
C LEU A 59 1.59 0.66 -9.01
N ARG A 60 1.18 1.87 -9.40
CA ARG A 60 0.62 2.19 -10.71
C ARG A 60 1.36 3.38 -11.27
N GLU A 61 1.90 3.20 -12.47
CA GLU A 61 2.39 4.32 -13.27
C GLU A 61 1.20 4.93 -14.01
N ILE A 62 1.03 6.23 -13.84
CA ILE A 62 -0.06 7.01 -14.44
C ILE A 62 0.52 8.26 -15.08
N PRO A 63 -0.19 8.91 -16.03
CA PRO A 63 0.17 10.25 -16.47
C PRO A 63 0.31 11.19 -15.28
N ALA A 64 1.31 12.08 -15.33
CA ALA A 64 1.51 13.04 -14.25
C ALA A 64 0.24 13.86 -14.01
N THR A 65 -0.03 14.18 -12.75
CA THR A 65 -1.24 14.90 -12.33
C THR A 65 -0.99 15.61 -11.02
N THR A 66 -1.68 16.74 -10.80
CA THR A 66 -1.72 17.42 -9.50
C THR A 66 -2.67 16.72 -8.53
N GLY A 67 -3.64 15.94 -9.03
CA GLY A 67 -4.64 15.22 -8.25
C GLY A 67 -4.22 13.79 -7.84
N VAL A 68 -3.03 13.62 -7.27
CA VAL A 68 -2.47 12.28 -6.96
C VAL A 68 -3.36 11.43 -6.03
N THR A 69 -4.08 12.05 -5.09
CA THR A 69 -5.02 11.33 -4.21
C THR A 69 -6.20 10.76 -4.99
N LYS A 70 -6.80 11.57 -5.88
CA LYS A 70 -7.88 11.12 -6.76
C LYS A 70 -7.39 10.01 -7.68
N ALA A 71 -6.18 10.15 -8.23
CA ALA A 71 -5.61 9.16 -9.12
C ALA A 71 -5.29 7.83 -8.41
N ALA A 72 -4.85 7.85 -7.15
CA ALA A 72 -4.69 6.64 -6.34
C ALA A 72 -6.03 5.92 -6.11
N MET A 73 -7.11 6.67 -5.86
CA MET A 73 -8.46 6.10 -5.77
C MET A 73 -8.94 5.51 -7.09
N THR A 74 -8.75 6.22 -8.22
CA THR A 74 -9.06 5.67 -9.55
C THR A 74 -8.29 4.39 -9.82
N ALA A 75 -7.01 4.34 -9.45
CA ALA A 75 -6.19 3.13 -9.54
C ALA A 75 -6.71 1.97 -8.68
N LEU A 76 -7.21 2.24 -7.47
CA LEU A 76 -7.87 1.24 -6.63
C LEU A 76 -9.16 0.72 -7.29
N LEU A 77 -10.03 1.61 -7.76
CA LEU A 77 -11.30 1.25 -8.38
C LEU A 77 -11.14 0.48 -9.69
N ALA A 78 -10.05 0.71 -10.42
CA ALA A 78 -9.69 -0.07 -11.60
C ALA A 78 -9.33 -1.54 -11.27
N GLY A 79 -8.98 -1.83 -10.01
CA GLY A 79 -8.68 -3.18 -9.55
C GLY A 79 -7.26 -3.69 -9.88
N PRO A 80 -6.96 -4.95 -9.52
CA PRO A 80 -5.75 -5.64 -9.93
C PRO A 80 -5.72 -5.85 -11.44
N ASN A 81 -4.53 -5.77 -12.06
CA ASN A 81 -4.39 -6.11 -13.48
C ASN A 81 -4.35 -7.64 -13.69
N SER A 82 -4.44 -8.10 -14.94
CA SER A 82 -4.48 -9.54 -15.26
C SER A 82 -3.24 -10.31 -14.79
N ARG A 83 -2.05 -9.68 -14.75
CA ARG A 83 -0.83 -10.33 -14.24
C ARG A 83 -0.90 -10.54 -12.73
N GLU A 84 -1.43 -9.56 -12.01
CA GLU A 84 -1.60 -9.62 -10.55
C GLU A 84 -2.68 -10.61 -10.16
N ALA A 85 -3.80 -10.63 -10.88
CA ALA A 85 -4.86 -11.61 -10.69
C ALA A 85 -4.38 -13.05 -10.98
N ALA A 86 -3.47 -13.22 -11.94
CA ALA A 86 -2.86 -14.51 -12.30
C ALA A 86 -1.60 -14.85 -11.48
N ALA A 87 -1.18 -13.99 -10.54
CA ALA A 87 -0.02 -14.26 -9.70
C ALA A 87 -0.30 -15.45 -8.76
N THR A 88 0.77 -16.03 -8.21
CA THR A 88 0.67 -17.06 -7.17
C THR A 88 1.49 -16.62 -5.97
N PRO A 89 0.85 -16.22 -4.85
CA PRO A 89 -0.61 -16.10 -4.65
C PRO A 89 -1.27 -15.00 -5.49
N ALA A 90 -2.56 -15.15 -5.78
CA ALA A 90 -3.32 -14.18 -6.57
C ALA A 90 -3.60 -12.90 -5.79
N ILE A 91 -3.58 -11.78 -6.50
CA ILE A 91 -4.03 -10.48 -5.97
C ILE A 91 -5.46 -10.23 -6.40
N SER A 92 -6.33 -9.86 -5.46
CA SER A 92 -7.75 -9.61 -5.67
C SER A 92 -8.20 -8.29 -5.06
N THR A 93 -9.42 -7.87 -5.38
CA THR A 93 -10.09 -6.72 -4.75
C THR A 93 -11.45 -7.14 -4.23
N THR A 94 -11.87 -6.54 -3.12
CA THR A 94 -13.23 -6.70 -2.59
C THR A 94 -14.12 -5.49 -2.91
N VAL A 95 -13.56 -4.45 -3.53
CA VAL A 95 -14.32 -3.33 -4.10
C VAL A 95 -15.16 -3.85 -5.28
N PRO A 96 -16.50 -3.68 -5.26
CA PRO A 96 -17.36 -4.15 -6.34
C PRO A 96 -17.02 -3.51 -7.68
N ALA A 97 -17.06 -4.32 -8.73
CA ALA A 97 -16.90 -3.86 -10.09
C ALA A 97 -17.99 -2.83 -10.44
N GLY A 98 -17.60 -1.75 -11.14
CA GLY A 98 -18.52 -0.67 -11.50
C GLY A 98 -18.63 0.44 -10.46
N THR A 99 -18.03 0.30 -9.27
CA THR A 99 -17.93 1.40 -8.29
C THR A 99 -17.25 2.62 -8.91
N GLN A 100 -17.88 3.79 -8.79
CA GLN A 100 -17.39 5.07 -9.29
C GLN A 100 -16.98 5.98 -8.13
N LEU A 101 -15.98 6.83 -8.39
CA LEU A 101 -15.63 7.92 -7.49
C LEU A 101 -16.41 9.18 -7.89
N LEU A 102 -17.40 9.55 -7.09
CA LEU A 102 -18.27 10.70 -7.31
C LEU A 102 -17.63 11.98 -6.76
N GLY A 103 -16.96 11.89 -5.62
CA GLY A 103 -16.33 13.02 -4.94
C GLY A 103 -15.15 12.61 -4.06
N LEU A 104 -14.19 13.51 -3.91
CA LEU A 104 -13.10 13.37 -2.96
C LEU A 104 -12.64 14.74 -2.49
N THR A 105 -12.78 15.01 -1.20
CA THR A 105 -12.32 16.25 -0.56
C THR A 105 -11.43 15.92 0.63
N ILE A 106 -10.48 16.80 0.95
CA ILE A 106 -9.61 16.65 2.12
C ILE A 106 -9.71 17.93 2.93
N THR A 107 -10.19 17.81 4.16
CA THR A 107 -10.34 18.94 5.09
C THR A 107 -9.82 18.52 6.46
N ASN A 108 -8.89 19.29 7.04
CA ASN A 108 -8.36 19.06 8.38
C ASN A 108 -7.85 17.62 8.64
N GLY A 109 -7.24 16.99 7.64
CA GLY A 109 -6.73 15.63 7.76
C GLY A 109 -7.76 14.52 7.50
N VAL A 110 -9.02 14.85 7.23
CA VAL A 110 -10.07 13.88 6.90
C VAL A 110 -10.30 13.90 5.39
N ALA A 111 -10.13 12.75 4.74
CA ALA A 111 -10.54 12.55 3.36
C ALA A 111 -12.01 12.09 3.31
N THR A 112 -12.91 12.93 2.81
CA THR A 112 -14.31 12.53 2.56
C THR A 112 -14.40 11.98 1.15
N VAL A 113 -14.71 10.70 1.03
CA VAL A 113 -14.79 9.95 -0.24
C VAL A 113 -16.24 9.59 -0.54
N ASP A 114 -16.76 10.13 -1.64
CA ASP A 114 -18.10 9.86 -2.13
C ASP A 114 -18.04 8.86 -3.28
N LEU A 115 -18.70 7.73 -3.09
CA LEU A 115 -18.68 6.58 -4.00
C LEU A 115 -20.10 6.29 -4.52
N SER A 116 -20.19 5.65 -5.69
CA SER A 116 -21.48 5.22 -6.20
C SER A 116 -22.06 4.04 -5.42
N ARG A 117 -23.38 3.84 -5.53
CA ARG A 117 -24.14 2.79 -4.82
C ARG A 117 -23.56 1.38 -4.99
N GLU A 118 -22.88 1.07 -6.10
CA GLU A 118 -22.23 -0.22 -6.32
C GLU A 118 -21.26 -0.59 -5.19
N PHE A 119 -20.64 0.39 -4.52
CA PHE A 119 -19.72 0.15 -3.40
C PHE A 119 -20.38 -0.62 -2.24
N GLU A 120 -21.68 -0.42 -2.03
CA GLU A 120 -22.48 -1.08 -0.98
C GLU A 120 -22.82 -2.54 -1.34
N SER A 121 -22.62 -2.95 -2.59
CA SER A 121 -23.13 -4.24 -3.07
C SER A 121 -22.24 -5.43 -2.73
N GLY A 122 -22.87 -6.56 -2.41
CA GLY A 122 -22.26 -7.88 -2.39
C GLY A 122 -21.33 -8.21 -1.22
N GLY A 123 -21.16 -9.52 -0.99
CA GLY A 123 -20.27 -10.10 0.02
C GLY A 123 -20.86 -10.11 1.45
N GLY A 124 -20.18 -10.80 2.36
CA GLY A 124 -20.47 -10.76 3.80
C GLY A 124 -19.61 -9.73 4.53
N SER A 125 -19.67 -9.69 5.86
CA SER A 125 -18.97 -8.70 6.69
C SER A 125 -17.45 -8.63 6.42
N ALA A 126 -16.80 -9.75 6.11
CA ALA A 126 -15.38 -9.77 5.75
C ALA A 126 -15.08 -9.01 4.44
N SER A 127 -15.95 -9.13 3.41
CA SER A 127 -15.79 -8.41 2.15
C SER A 127 -16.07 -6.91 2.29
N VAL A 128 -16.94 -6.54 3.24
CA VAL A 128 -17.21 -5.14 3.58
C VAL A 128 -16.01 -4.53 4.32
N LEU A 129 -15.49 -5.19 5.37
CA LEU A 129 -14.27 -4.74 6.04
C LEU A 129 -13.10 -4.63 5.08
N GLY A 130 -12.97 -5.61 4.17
CA GLY A 130 -11.91 -5.62 3.17
C GLY A 130 -11.92 -4.37 2.28
N ARG A 131 -13.07 -4.01 1.69
CA ARG A 131 -13.11 -2.89 0.74
C ARG A 131 -12.93 -1.55 1.43
N LEU A 132 -13.45 -1.40 2.64
CA LEU A 132 -13.24 -0.21 3.46
C LEU A 132 -11.74 -0.06 3.78
N ALA A 133 -11.07 -1.14 4.18
CA ALA A 133 -9.63 -1.14 4.43
C ALA A 133 -8.83 -0.75 3.18
N GLN A 134 -9.18 -1.28 2.00
CA GLN A 134 -8.50 -0.92 0.75
C GLN A 134 -8.58 0.59 0.47
N VAL A 135 -9.75 1.22 0.66
CA VAL A 135 -9.94 2.67 0.51
C VAL A 135 -9.13 3.43 1.55
N VAL A 136 -9.24 3.04 2.83
CA VAL A 136 -8.55 3.69 3.95
C VAL A 136 -7.04 3.65 3.74
N TYR A 137 -6.46 2.48 3.44
CA TYR A 137 -5.03 2.36 3.19
C TYR A 137 -4.56 3.18 1.99
N THR A 138 -5.37 3.23 0.92
CA THR A 138 -5.09 4.01 -0.28
C THR A 138 -5.11 5.52 0.00
N LEU A 139 -6.08 6.04 0.77
CA LEU A 139 -6.16 7.48 1.05
C LEU A 139 -5.18 7.92 2.14
N THR A 140 -4.98 7.13 3.19
CA THR A 140 -4.08 7.46 4.31
C THR A 140 -2.60 7.22 4.00
N GLN A 141 -2.26 6.84 2.76
CA GLN A 141 -0.85 6.82 2.34
C GLN A 141 -0.26 8.23 2.24
N PHE A 142 -1.11 9.24 2.05
CA PHE A 142 -0.70 10.63 1.91
C PHE A 142 -0.57 11.26 3.30
N PRO A 143 0.56 11.91 3.65
CA PRO A 143 0.77 12.45 4.99
C PRO A 143 -0.30 13.45 5.45
N SER A 144 -0.95 14.13 4.50
CA SER A 144 -2.05 15.08 4.74
C SER A 144 -3.38 14.41 5.09
N VAL A 145 -3.52 13.08 4.97
CA VAL A 145 -4.75 12.33 5.25
C VAL A 145 -4.51 11.40 6.45
N LYS A 146 -5.27 11.61 7.53
CA LYS A 146 -5.21 10.85 8.78
C LYS A 146 -6.34 9.83 8.90
N SER A 147 -7.52 10.17 8.41
CA SER A 147 -8.70 9.31 8.43
C SER A 147 -9.57 9.54 7.19
N VAL A 148 -10.54 8.65 6.98
CA VAL A 148 -11.44 8.64 5.84
C VAL A 148 -12.88 8.65 6.34
N LEU A 149 -13.68 9.58 5.81
CA LEU A 149 -15.13 9.60 5.96
C LEU A 149 -15.76 9.07 4.67
N PHE A 150 -16.73 8.15 4.78
CA PHE A 150 -17.37 7.52 3.63
C PHE A 150 -18.74 8.12 3.35
N GLU A 151 -18.96 8.49 2.10
CA GLU A 151 -20.27 8.86 1.56
C GLU A 151 -20.63 7.92 0.39
N VAL A 152 -21.93 7.66 0.24
CA VAL A 152 -22.49 6.96 -0.92
C VAL A 152 -23.64 7.77 -1.50
N GLU A 153 -23.51 8.16 -2.76
CA GLU A 153 -24.46 9.05 -3.45
C GLU A 153 -24.67 10.35 -2.66
N GLY A 154 -23.58 10.96 -2.19
CA GLY A 154 -23.56 12.22 -1.43
C GLY A 154 -24.16 12.15 -0.03
N ARG A 155 -24.35 10.95 0.53
CA ARG A 155 -24.86 10.75 1.90
C ARG A 155 -23.85 9.99 2.74
N GLU A 156 -23.56 10.51 3.93
CA GLU A 156 -22.70 9.85 4.90
C GLU A 156 -23.22 8.45 5.24
N VAL A 157 -22.31 7.48 5.26
CA VAL A 157 -22.61 6.09 5.56
C VAL A 157 -22.17 5.76 6.98
N HIS A 158 -23.14 5.44 7.83
CA HIS A 158 -22.89 5.02 9.22
C HIS A 158 -22.89 3.49 9.39
N ALA A 159 -23.28 2.74 8.35
CA ALA A 159 -23.24 1.29 8.38
C ALA A 159 -23.12 0.72 6.96
N PHE A 160 -22.24 -0.25 6.77
CA PHE A 160 -22.15 -1.02 5.54
C PHE A 160 -22.61 -2.48 5.73
N GLY A 161 -23.44 -2.94 4.80
CA GLY A 161 -24.00 -4.29 4.80
C GLY A 161 -25.12 -4.48 5.84
N GLY A 162 -26.02 -5.45 5.60
CA GLY A 162 -27.13 -5.75 6.52
C GLY A 162 -26.75 -6.31 7.89
N GLU A 163 -25.44 -6.57 8.13
CA GLU A 163 -24.97 -7.30 9.32
C GLU A 163 -23.67 -6.80 10.00
N GLY A 164 -22.83 -5.86 9.52
CA GLY A 164 -21.52 -5.79 10.23
C GLY A 164 -20.39 -4.82 9.97
N ALA A 165 -20.58 -3.58 9.51
CA ALA A 165 -19.56 -2.55 9.72
C ALA A 165 -20.22 -1.22 10.09
N VAL A 166 -20.31 -0.93 11.38
CA VAL A 166 -20.76 0.38 11.88
C VAL A 166 -19.61 1.38 11.75
N LEU A 167 -19.92 2.55 11.22
CA LEU A 167 -19.00 3.68 11.05
C LEU A 167 -19.54 4.86 11.86
N ASP A 168 -19.03 5.03 13.07
CA ASP A 168 -19.35 6.17 13.93
C ASP A 168 -18.40 7.35 13.65
N GLY A 169 -18.28 7.73 12.37
CA GLY A 169 -17.45 8.84 11.87
C GLY A 169 -16.23 8.41 11.05
N PRO A 170 -15.22 9.30 10.90
CA PRO A 170 -14.02 9.02 10.12
C PRO A 170 -13.18 7.88 10.69
N VAL A 171 -12.76 6.95 9.82
CA VAL A 171 -12.00 5.74 10.17
C VAL A 171 -10.56 5.80 9.66
N GLY A 172 -9.64 5.16 10.37
CA GLY A 172 -8.21 5.10 10.08
C GLY A 172 -7.68 3.67 9.96
N ARG A 173 -6.37 3.53 9.73
CA ARG A 173 -5.72 2.22 9.51
C ARG A 173 -5.87 1.26 10.69
N SER A 174 -5.96 1.78 11.92
CA SER A 174 -6.12 0.99 13.15
C SER A 174 -7.44 0.21 13.18
N ASP A 175 -8.50 0.75 12.57
CA ASP A 175 -9.83 0.12 12.54
C ASP A 175 -9.86 -1.14 11.66
N TYR A 176 -8.82 -1.33 10.84
CA TYR A 176 -8.68 -2.41 9.87
C TYR A 176 -7.47 -3.30 10.13
N ALA A 177 -6.96 -3.36 11.37
CA ALA A 177 -5.83 -4.22 11.71
C ALA A 177 -6.13 -5.72 11.48
N SER A 178 -7.40 -6.13 11.58
CA SER A 178 -7.85 -7.52 11.42
C SER A 178 -7.77 -8.07 9.99
N VAL A 179 -7.64 -7.21 8.97
CA VAL A 179 -7.52 -7.62 7.57
C VAL A 179 -6.07 -7.59 7.06
N LEU A 180 -5.12 -7.33 7.95
CA LEU A 180 -3.69 -7.33 7.64
C LEU A 180 -3.08 -8.71 7.89
N PRO A 181 -2.02 -9.08 7.17
CA PRO A 181 -1.15 -10.18 7.61
C PRO A 181 -0.51 -9.84 8.96
N ASN A 182 -0.01 -10.87 9.66
CA ASN A 182 0.78 -10.74 10.88
C ASN A 182 2.06 -9.94 10.63
N ILE A 183 2.66 -10.05 9.44
CA ILE A 183 3.76 -9.18 9.00
C ILE A 183 3.34 -8.46 7.72
N PHE A 184 2.99 -7.18 7.86
CA PHE A 184 2.58 -6.33 6.74
C PHE A 184 3.74 -5.47 6.26
N VAL A 185 4.28 -5.77 5.07
CA VAL A 185 5.25 -4.91 4.39
C VAL A 185 4.50 -3.86 3.55
N ASP A 186 4.72 -2.59 3.88
CA ASP A 186 4.23 -1.45 3.10
C ASP A 186 5.25 -1.02 2.02
N ARG A 187 6.54 -1.02 2.35
CA ARG A 187 7.63 -0.77 1.39
C ARG A 187 8.67 -1.88 1.46
N PRO A 188 9.13 -2.42 0.32
CA PRO A 188 8.66 -2.12 -1.04
C PRO A 188 7.24 -2.62 -1.30
N ALA A 189 6.59 -2.07 -2.34
CA ALA A 189 5.31 -2.59 -2.80
C ALA A 189 5.51 -3.88 -3.62
N TRP A 190 4.43 -4.61 -3.89
CA TRP A 190 4.46 -5.78 -4.77
C TRP A 190 5.07 -5.46 -6.14
N GLY A 191 6.16 -6.16 -6.49
CA GLY A 191 6.87 -5.99 -7.76
C GLY A 191 7.72 -4.72 -7.86
N ALA A 192 7.78 -3.90 -6.81
CA ALA A 192 8.51 -2.63 -6.83
C ALA A 192 10.02 -2.83 -6.69
N ALA A 193 10.78 -1.80 -7.06
CA ALA A 193 12.20 -1.76 -6.78
C ALA A 193 12.49 -1.70 -5.28
N LEU A 194 13.42 -2.53 -4.85
CA LEU A 194 14.06 -2.41 -3.55
C LEU A 194 15.37 -1.66 -3.77
N GLY A 195 15.53 -0.49 -3.14
CA GLY A 195 16.76 0.31 -3.24
C GLY A 195 18.01 -0.48 -2.82
N ASN A 196 19.20 0.07 -3.06
CA ASN A 196 20.46 -0.51 -2.59
C ASN A 196 21.30 0.57 -1.87
N PRO A 197 21.34 0.59 -0.51
CA PRO A 197 20.75 -0.38 0.40
C PRO A 197 19.21 -0.36 0.37
N GLY A 198 18.62 -1.52 0.62
CA GLY A 198 17.16 -1.70 0.63
C GLY A 198 16.56 -1.20 1.93
N ARG A 199 15.41 -0.54 1.86
CA ARG A 199 14.64 -0.13 3.04
C ARG A 199 13.29 -0.84 3.04
N VAL A 200 13.01 -1.57 4.11
CA VAL A 200 11.80 -2.37 4.30
C VAL A 200 11.02 -1.79 5.47
N THR A 201 9.81 -1.30 5.21
CA THR A 201 8.96 -0.66 6.24
C THR A 201 7.58 -1.26 6.27
N GLY A 202 6.97 -1.28 7.45
CA GLY A 202 5.64 -1.83 7.61
C GLY A 202 5.22 -1.88 9.06
N ASN A 203 4.34 -2.82 9.38
CA ASN A 203 3.95 -3.14 10.75
C ASN A 203 3.73 -4.63 10.91
N ALA A 204 3.86 -5.11 12.15
CA ALA A 204 3.70 -6.52 12.47
C ALA A 204 3.03 -6.72 13.83
N ASP A 205 2.37 -7.86 13.96
CA ASP A 205 1.80 -8.41 15.18
C ASP A 205 2.33 -9.85 15.30
N VAL A 206 3.49 -9.98 15.94
CA VAL A 206 4.29 -11.21 15.99
C VAL A 206 4.85 -11.44 17.39
N PHE A 207 5.16 -12.69 17.72
CA PHE A 207 5.66 -13.05 19.05
C PHE A 207 7.00 -12.35 19.36
N GLU A 208 7.13 -11.82 20.58
CA GLU A 208 8.29 -11.03 21.05
C GLU A 208 8.63 -9.81 20.17
N ALA A 209 7.72 -9.38 19.30
CA ALA A 209 7.96 -8.36 18.28
C ALA A 209 9.09 -8.72 17.29
N THR A 210 9.47 -10.00 17.20
CA THR A 210 10.57 -10.46 16.35
C THR A 210 10.05 -11.21 15.13
N PHE A 211 10.72 -11.03 14.00
CA PHE A 211 10.45 -11.79 12.78
C PHE A 211 11.72 -11.82 11.92
N ARG A 212 11.68 -12.56 10.81
CA ARG A 212 12.82 -12.70 9.90
C ARG A 212 12.54 -12.04 8.56
N ILE A 213 13.57 -11.40 8.00
CA ILE A 213 13.60 -10.89 6.64
C ILE A 213 14.68 -11.65 5.88
N THR A 214 14.27 -12.36 4.83
CA THR A 214 15.16 -13.07 3.93
C THR A 214 15.03 -12.46 2.53
N LEU A 215 16.16 -12.10 1.90
CA LEU A 215 16.19 -11.65 0.50
C LEU A 215 16.82 -12.72 -0.37
N LEU A 216 16.13 -13.12 -1.43
CA LEU A 216 16.57 -14.10 -2.41
C LEU A 216 16.80 -13.42 -3.76
N ASP A 217 17.82 -13.86 -4.51
CA ASP A 217 18.04 -13.45 -5.91
C ASP A 217 17.06 -14.15 -6.88
N GLY A 218 17.17 -13.88 -8.18
CA GLY A 218 16.29 -14.45 -9.19
C GLY A 218 16.44 -15.96 -9.40
N ASN A 219 17.48 -16.59 -8.84
CA ASN A 219 17.70 -18.03 -8.83
C ASN A 219 17.32 -18.67 -7.48
N GLY A 220 16.79 -17.89 -6.54
CA GLY A 220 16.45 -18.34 -5.20
C GLY A 220 17.65 -18.43 -4.24
N LYS A 221 18.83 -17.93 -4.62
CA LYS A 221 19.98 -17.87 -3.72
C LYS A 221 19.74 -16.81 -2.66
N GLN A 222 19.92 -17.16 -1.39
CA GLN A 222 19.85 -16.23 -0.27
C GLN A 222 20.98 -15.19 -0.35
N LEU A 223 20.60 -13.91 -0.41
CA LEU A 223 21.49 -12.75 -0.37
C LEU A 223 21.56 -12.16 1.04
N VAL A 224 20.41 -12.07 1.70
CA VAL A 224 20.27 -11.51 3.05
C VAL A 224 19.41 -12.42 3.88
N ASP A 225 19.75 -12.54 5.16
CA ASP A 225 18.92 -13.20 6.13
C ASP A 225 19.18 -12.64 7.51
N GLN A 226 18.22 -11.87 8.02
CA GLN A 226 18.38 -11.15 9.27
C GLN A 226 17.10 -11.12 10.09
N GLN A 227 17.26 -11.02 11.40
CA GLN A 227 16.18 -10.73 12.31
C GLN A 227 15.81 -9.26 12.23
N ALA A 228 14.52 -8.97 12.31
CA ALA A 228 13.94 -7.65 12.41
C ALA A 228 13.05 -7.58 13.65
N MET A 229 12.82 -6.35 14.12
CA MET A 229 11.94 -6.09 15.26
C MET A 229 10.88 -5.06 14.89
N ALA A 230 9.65 -5.35 15.26
CA ALA A 230 8.60 -4.35 15.36
C ALA A 230 8.73 -3.60 16.69
N THR A 231 8.14 -2.40 16.76
CA THR A 231 8.10 -1.58 17.98
C THR A 231 7.21 -2.18 19.07
N CYS A 232 6.39 -3.17 18.74
CA CYS A 232 5.50 -3.86 19.67
C CYS A 232 5.19 -5.29 19.16
N GLY A 233 4.84 -6.19 20.09
CA GLY A 233 4.69 -7.63 19.84
C GLY A 233 3.24 -8.12 19.84
N THR A 234 3.01 -9.40 20.17
CA THR A 234 1.68 -10.01 20.09
C THR A 234 0.60 -9.23 20.83
N GLY A 235 -0.52 -8.97 20.14
CA GLY A 235 -1.67 -8.24 20.68
C GLY A 235 -1.47 -6.72 20.67
N CYS A 236 -0.33 -6.25 20.17
CA CYS A 236 0.02 -4.85 20.03
C CYS A 236 0.80 -4.67 18.73
N ARG A 237 0.08 -4.40 17.64
CA ARG A 237 0.69 -4.23 16.32
C ARG A 237 1.68 -3.06 16.31
N GLY A 238 2.96 -3.36 16.10
CA GLY A 238 4.06 -2.40 16.07
C GLY A 238 4.54 -2.09 14.65
N THR A 239 5.06 -0.89 14.42
CA THR A 239 5.75 -0.53 13.16
C THR A 239 7.18 -1.06 13.13
N PHE A 240 7.75 -1.22 11.93
CA PHE A 240 9.17 -1.48 11.73
C PHE A 240 9.72 -0.68 10.55
N ASP A 241 11.03 -0.39 10.62
CA ASP A 241 11.82 0.26 9.58
C ASP A 241 13.22 -0.34 9.58
N VAL A 242 13.53 -1.11 8.55
CA VAL A 242 14.72 -1.96 8.50
C VAL A 242 15.50 -1.68 7.23
N THR A 243 16.81 -1.46 7.37
CA THR A 243 17.72 -1.40 6.23
C THR A 243 18.35 -2.78 5.98
N ILE A 244 18.36 -3.21 4.72
CA ILE A 244 18.97 -4.46 4.26
C ILE A 244 20.05 -4.14 3.23
N HIS A 245 21.23 -4.72 3.39
CA HIS A 245 22.36 -4.53 2.48
C HIS A 245 22.50 -5.79 1.62
N TYR A 246 22.57 -5.65 0.30
CA TYR A 246 22.70 -6.78 -0.61
C TYR A 246 23.57 -6.43 -1.80
N ASP A 247 24.12 -7.46 -2.45
CA ASP A 247 24.91 -7.33 -3.66
C ASP A 247 24.32 -8.23 -4.77
N VAL A 248 24.20 -7.66 -5.97
CA VAL A 248 23.83 -8.37 -7.19
C VAL A 248 24.66 -7.83 -8.35
N SER A 249 25.16 -8.71 -9.21
CA SER A 249 26.02 -8.30 -10.35
C SER A 249 25.25 -7.66 -11.50
N LYS A 250 23.93 -7.85 -11.56
CA LYS A 250 23.03 -7.27 -12.56
C LYS A 250 21.64 -7.07 -11.97
N ALA A 251 20.90 -6.13 -12.57
CA ALA A 251 19.51 -5.93 -12.20
C ALA A 251 18.67 -7.18 -12.50
N GLN A 252 17.83 -7.58 -11.55
CA GLN A 252 17.03 -8.81 -11.63
C GLN A 252 15.82 -8.73 -10.71
N TYR A 253 14.78 -9.52 -10.99
CA TYR A 253 13.78 -9.82 -9.98
C TYR A 253 14.37 -10.75 -8.92
N GLY A 254 14.03 -10.52 -7.67
CA GLY A 254 14.26 -11.40 -6.54
C GLY A 254 13.01 -11.51 -5.67
N THR A 255 13.15 -12.15 -4.52
CA THR A 255 12.06 -12.37 -3.57
C THR A 255 12.43 -11.82 -2.20
N LEU A 256 11.64 -10.86 -1.71
CA LEU A 256 11.66 -10.45 -0.31
C LEU A 256 10.68 -11.34 0.45
N ARG A 257 11.19 -12.16 1.37
CA ARG A 257 10.41 -13.04 2.22
C ARG A 257 10.42 -12.52 3.65
N VAL A 258 9.24 -12.40 4.25
CA VAL A 258 9.06 -12.12 5.68
C VAL A 258 8.33 -13.29 6.33
N TRP A 259 8.72 -13.64 7.55
CA TRP A 259 8.13 -14.77 8.25
C TRP A 259 8.38 -14.71 9.76
N ASP A 260 7.49 -15.32 10.54
CA ASP A 260 7.60 -15.47 11.99
C ASP A 260 8.08 -16.89 12.36
N GLY A 261 8.91 -17.01 13.40
CA GLY A 261 9.41 -18.30 13.87
C GLY A 261 8.42 -18.94 14.84
N SER A 262 7.99 -20.17 14.54
CA SER A 262 7.20 -20.99 15.46
C SER A 262 7.86 -21.06 16.84
N ALA A 263 7.15 -20.65 17.90
CA ALA A 263 7.65 -20.76 19.27
C ALA A 263 7.93 -22.21 19.70
N LYS A 264 7.38 -23.20 18.98
CA LYS A 264 7.55 -24.63 19.26
C LYS A 264 8.87 -25.20 18.74
N ASP A 265 9.27 -24.80 17.54
CA ASP A 265 10.35 -25.48 16.79
C ASP A 265 11.15 -24.57 15.85
N GLY A 266 10.87 -23.26 15.83
CA GLY A 266 11.52 -22.27 14.97
C GLY A 266 11.19 -22.43 13.48
N SER A 267 10.25 -23.31 13.12
CA SER A 267 9.80 -23.46 11.73
C SER A 267 9.17 -22.16 11.23
N PRO A 268 9.35 -21.82 9.93
CA PRO A 268 8.72 -20.63 9.36
C PRO A 268 7.19 -20.72 9.39
N GLN A 269 6.56 -19.70 9.99
CA GLN A 269 5.13 -19.45 10.03
C GLN A 269 4.84 -18.07 9.41
N ASP A 270 3.58 -17.83 9.05
CA ASP A 270 3.11 -16.58 8.45
C ASP A 270 3.96 -16.09 7.28
N VAL A 271 4.52 -17.04 6.52
CA VAL A 271 5.45 -16.76 5.44
C VAL A 271 4.75 -15.97 4.36
N ARG A 272 5.31 -14.79 4.05
CA ARG A 272 4.81 -13.93 2.98
C ARG A 272 5.96 -13.49 2.10
N GLU A 273 5.73 -13.60 0.79
CA GLU A 273 6.73 -13.32 -0.23
C GLU A 273 6.27 -12.17 -1.13
N TYR A 274 7.22 -11.31 -1.47
CA TYR A 274 7.02 -10.16 -2.34
C TYR A 274 8.05 -10.24 -3.47
N PRO A 275 7.62 -10.27 -4.75
CA PRO A 275 8.56 -10.06 -5.84
C PRO A 275 9.10 -8.63 -5.74
N VAL A 276 10.41 -8.46 -5.85
CA VAL A 276 11.08 -7.17 -5.78
C VAL A 276 12.09 -7.04 -6.90
N TRP A 277 12.25 -5.83 -7.44
CA TRP A 277 13.29 -5.54 -8.42
C TRP A 277 14.57 -5.11 -7.71
N LEU A 278 15.64 -5.86 -7.90
CA LEU A 278 16.96 -5.65 -7.29
C LEU A 278 17.88 -4.98 -8.30
N THR A 279 18.70 -4.05 -7.81
CA THR A 279 19.73 -3.37 -8.61
C THR A 279 21.10 -3.50 -7.96
N PRO A 280 22.19 -3.54 -8.74
CA PRO A 280 23.54 -3.41 -8.20
C PRO A 280 23.69 -2.14 -7.35
N ALA A 281 24.69 -2.12 -6.47
CA ALA A 281 25.04 -0.89 -5.76
C ALA A 281 25.36 0.21 -6.79
N SER A 282 24.83 1.41 -6.56
CA SER A 282 25.12 2.60 -7.36
C SER A 282 26.40 3.28 -6.90
#